data_AF-A0A800JIE9-F1
#
_entry.id   AF-A0A800JIE9-F1
#
_cell.length_a   1.000
_cell.length_b   1.000
_cell.length_c   1.000
_cell.angle_alpha   90.00
_cell.angle_beta   90.00
_cell.angle_gamma   90.00
#
_symmetry.space_group_name_H-M   'P 1'
#
loop_
_entity.id
_entity.type
_entity.pdbx_description
1 polymer ?
#
loop_
_entity_poly.entity_id
_entity_poly.type
_entity_poly.pdbx_seq_one_letter_code
_entity_poly.pdbx_strand_id
1 'polypeptide(L)'
;MKVSLAFILLLILQISFSLVTGEEKEPRTRDVQFYGKHYNVQIKGVKPIEAYSDPDQYFTAIARQVGIPQLAFKAVEEKFGWKQSEEFYLNVMVKGSSIEDDWGVMVVRFSKKVAEQIRKDKAAGKPTSKEIAKNAMEMKFVVIDYDGNISFPQEKKNSPKEEKPNAEEPK
;
A
#
# COMPACT_ATOMS: atom_id res chain seq x y z
N MET A 1 -53.92 -33.67 -17.47
CA MET A 1 -53.67 -32.52 -16.58
C MET A 1 -53.48 -31.27 -17.43
N LYS A 2 -54.32 -30.24 -17.30
CA LYS A 2 -54.10 -28.94 -17.94
C LYS A 2 -53.30 -28.07 -16.97
N VAL A 3 -52.00 -27.94 -17.20
CA VAL A 3 -51.16 -27.01 -16.41
C VAL A 3 -51.55 -25.59 -16.83
N SER A 4 -51.96 -24.77 -15.86
CA SER A 4 -52.39 -23.40 -16.13
C SER A 4 -51.20 -22.57 -16.63
N LEU A 5 -51.39 -21.83 -17.72
CA LEU A 5 -50.37 -20.94 -18.29
C LEU A 5 -49.87 -19.91 -17.27
N ALA A 6 -50.73 -19.50 -16.32
CA ALA A 6 -50.36 -18.64 -15.20
C ALA A 6 -49.34 -19.29 -14.26
N PHE A 7 -49.42 -20.61 -14.08
CA PHE A 7 -48.49 -21.37 -13.23
C PHE A 7 -47.09 -21.46 -13.87
N ILE A 8 -47.04 -21.57 -15.21
CA ILE A 8 -45.79 -21.57 -15.98
C ILE A 8 -45.14 -20.19 -15.94
N LEU A 9 -45.93 -19.11 -16.09
CA LEU A 9 -45.42 -17.74 -16.01
C LEU A 9 -44.83 -17.42 -14.62
N LEU A 10 -45.49 -17.88 -13.55
CA LEU A 10 -45.03 -17.67 -12.19
C LEU A 10 -43.70 -18.41 -11.91
N LEU A 11 -43.55 -19.63 -12.45
CA LEU A 11 -42.30 -20.40 -12.40
C LEU A 11 -41.16 -19.71 -13.15
N ILE A 12 -41.42 -19.18 -14.34
CA ILE A 12 -40.40 -18.46 -15.13
C ILE A 12 -39.97 -17.17 -14.42
N LEU A 13 -40.90 -16.47 -13.75
CA LEU A 13 -40.61 -15.26 -12.98
C LEU A 13 -39.73 -15.56 -11.76
N GLN A 14 -40.00 -16.66 -11.05
CA GLN A 14 -39.18 -17.10 -9.91
C GLN A 14 -37.78 -17.56 -10.34
N ILE A 15 -37.66 -18.30 -11.44
CA ILE A 15 -36.37 -18.74 -11.99
C ILE A 15 -35.53 -17.54 -12.46
N SER A 16 -36.18 -16.51 -13.02
CA SER A 16 -35.54 -15.26 -13.43
C SER A 16 -35.04 -14.44 -12.23
N PHE A 17 -35.77 -14.49 -11.10
CA PHE A 17 -35.33 -13.84 -9.86
C PHE A 17 -34.11 -14.56 -9.24
N SER A 18 -34.06 -15.90 -9.29
CA SER A 18 -32.90 -16.67 -8.80
C SER A 18 -31.64 -16.53 -9.67
N LEU A 19 -31.76 -16.18 -10.95
CA LEU A 19 -30.60 -15.93 -11.84
C LEU A 19 -30.01 -14.52 -11.67
N VAL A 20 -30.74 -13.57 -11.09
CA VAL A 20 -30.30 -12.17 -10.88
C VAL A 20 -29.55 -11.98 -9.56
N THR A 21 -29.65 -12.92 -8.62
CA THR A 21 -28.82 -12.92 -7.41
C THR A 21 -27.63 -13.83 -7.61
N GLY A 22 -26.72 -13.46 -8.51
CA GLY A 22 -25.34 -13.90 -8.32
C GLY A 22 -24.92 -13.39 -6.95
N GLU A 23 -24.60 -14.28 -6.00
CA GLU A 23 -24.07 -13.88 -4.70
C GLU A 23 -22.90 -12.92 -4.96
N GLU A 24 -23.10 -11.62 -4.73
CA GLU A 24 -22.00 -10.66 -4.67
C GLU A 24 -21.15 -11.09 -3.48
N LYS A 25 -20.11 -11.89 -3.77
CA LYS A 25 -19.11 -12.24 -2.77
C LYS A 25 -18.56 -10.93 -2.23
N GLU A 26 -18.63 -10.76 -0.91
CA GLU A 26 -18.03 -9.60 -0.23
C GLU A 26 -16.58 -9.45 -0.72
N PRO A 27 -16.22 -8.27 -1.26
CA PRO A 27 -14.89 -8.04 -1.81
C PRO A 27 -13.86 -8.20 -0.70
N ARG A 28 -12.76 -8.89 -1.00
CA ARG A 28 -11.69 -9.15 -0.03
C ARG A 28 -10.74 -7.96 0.03
N THR A 29 -9.88 -7.91 1.04
CA THR A 29 -8.83 -6.88 1.23
C THR A 29 -7.81 -6.78 0.06
N ARG A 30 -7.84 -7.69 -0.91
CA ARG A 30 -7.06 -7.58 -2.15
C ARG A 30 -7.82 -6.93 -3.31
N ASP A 31 -9.12 -6.77 -3.20
CA ASP A 31 -9.99 -6.26 -4.26
C ASP A 31 -10.13 -4.74 -4.12
N VAL A 32 -10.00 -3.98 -5.22
CA VAL A 32 -10.16 -2.51 -5.21
C VAL A 32 -11.53 -2.11 -4.64
N GLN A 33 -12.56 -2.91 -4.91
CA GLN A 33 -13.93 -2.69 -4.46
C GLN A 33 -14.05 -2.69 -2.93
N PHE A 34 -13.26 -3.50 -2.23
CA PHE A 34 -13.23 -3.49 -0.77
C PHE A 34 -12.86 -2.11 -0.25
N TYR A 35 -11.76 -1.55 -0.75
CA TYR A 35 -11.30 -0.22 -0.34
C TYR A 35 -12.27 0.89 -0.74
N GLY A 36 -12.88 0.79 -1.92
CA GLY A 36 -13.87 1.77 -2.36
C GLY A 36 -15.10 1.80 -1.44
N LYS A 37 -15.59 0.62 -1.04
CA LYS A 37 -16.69 0.47 -0.07
C LYS A 37 -16.27 0.95 1.32
N HIS A 38 -15.12 0.51 1.82
CA HIS A 38 -14.62 0.82 3.16
C HIS A 38 -14.43 2.32 3.38
N TYR A 39 -13.74 2.99 2.46
CA TYR A 39 -13.46 4.43 2.57
C TYR A 39 -14.56 5.32 1.98
N ASN A 40 -15.62 4.73 1.40
CA ASN A 40 -16.66 5.45 0.67
C ASN A 40 -16.08 6.37 -0.43
N VAL A 41 -15.12 5.85 -1.20
CA VAL A 41 -14.42 6.58 -2.27
C VAL A 41 -14.53 5.80 -3.58
N GLN A 42 -14.83 6.50 -4.68
CA GLN A 42 -14.77 5.89 -6.01
C GLN A 42 -13.33 5.81 -6.51
N ILE A 43 -12.71 4.63 -6.42
CA ILE A 43 -11.36 4.38 -6.93
C ILE A 43 -11.40 4.18 -8.46
N LYS A 44 -10.58 4.92 -9.20
CA LYS A 44 -10.53 4.90 -10.68
C LYS A 44 -9.15 4.57 -11.21
N GLY A 45 -9.08 3.85 -12.33
CA GLY A 45 -7.84 3.64 -13.08
C GLY A 45 -6.78 2.76 -12.39
N VAL A 46 -7.12 2.12 -11.26
CA VAL A 46 -6.28 1.09 -10.63
C VAL A 46 -6.51 -0.22 -11.39
N LYS A 47 -5.43 -0.82 -11.90
CA LYS A 47 -5.50 -2.11 -12.59
C LYS A 47 -5.63 -3.24 -11.56
N PRO A 48 -6.01 -4.47 -11.97
CA PRO A 48 -5.89 -5.64 -11.09
C PRO A 48 -4.45 -5.83 -10.59
N ILE A 49 -4.30 -6.45 -9.41
CA ILE A 49 -3.00 -6.61 -8.75
C ILE A 49 -1.97 -7.35 -9.63
N GLU A 50 -2.42 -8.29 -10.46
CA GLU A 50 -1.58 -9.07 -11.38
C GLU A 50 -0.95 -8.23 -12.50
N ALA A 51 -1.49 -7.03 -12.76
CA ALA A 51 -0.95 -6.11 -13.76
C ALA A 51 0.24 -5.29 -13.25
N TYR A 52 0.59 -5.39 -11.96
CA TYR A 52 1.72 -4.72 -11.35
C TYR A 52 2.86 -5.71 -11.15
N SER A 53 4.09 -5.28 -11.48
CA SER A 53 5.29 -6.08 -11.23
C SER A 53 5.64 -6.20 -9.75
N ASP A 54 5.14 -5.26 -8.95
CA ASP A 54 5.37 -5.15 -7.51
C ASP A 54 4.02 -4.89 -6.82
N PRO A 55 3.58 -5.78 -5.90
CA PRO A 55 2.35 -5.60 -5.14
C PRO A 55 2.27 -4.24 -4.42
N ASP A 56 3.39 -3.69 -3.94
CA ASP A 56 3.39 -2.41 -3.24
C ASP A 56 2.93 -1.25 -4.15
N GLN A 57 3.11 -1.37 -5.47
CA GLN A 57 2.60 -0.38 -6.42
C GLN A 57 1.07 -0.39 -6.52
N TYR A 58 0.46 -1.59 -6.46
CA TYR A 58 -0.99 -1.73 -6.44
C TYR A 58 -1.59 -1.06 -5.20
N PHE A 59 -1.08 -1.41 -4.02
CA PHE A 59 -1.54 -0.82 -2.77
C PHE A 59 -1.25 0.68 -2.69
N THR A 60 -0.10 1.14 -3.18
CA THR A 60 0.21 2.57 -3.29
C THR A 60 -0.78 3.30 -4.20
N ALA A 61 -1.23 2.70 -5.30
CA ALA A 61 -2.20 3.32 -6.21
C ALA A 61 -3.58 3.50 -5.56
N ILE A 62 -4.02 2.53 -4.77
CA ILE A 62 -5.26 2.60 -3.97
C ILE A 62 -5.11 3.64 -2.85
N ALA A 63 -4.05 3.51 -2.05
CA ALA A 63 -3.76 4.34 -0.89
C ALA A 63 -3.74 5.84 -1.24
N ARG A 64 -3.21 6.20 -2.41
CA ARG A 64 -3.23 7.57 -2.94
C ARG A 64 -4.64 8.13 -3.15
N GLN A 65 -5.60 7.31 -3.56
CA GLN A 65 -6.97 7.75 -3.81
C GLN A 65 -7.81 7.82 -2.54
N VAL A 66 -7.48 7.01 -1.53
CA VAL A 66 -8.17 7.00 -0.23
C VAL A 66 -7.47 7.87 0.84
N GLY A 67 -6.43 8.63 0.48
CA GLY A 67 -5.86 9.68 1.32
C GLY A 67 -4.78 9.25 2.34
N ILE A 68 -4.31 8.00 2.27
CA ILE A 68 -3.33 7.45 3.23
C ILE A 68 -1.99 8.22 3.22
N PRO A 69 -1.40 8.60 2.06
CA PRO A 69 -0.19 9.44 2.04
C PRO A 69 -0.30 10.74 2.85
N GLN A 70 -1.44 11.42 2.77
CA GLN A 70 -1.65 12.70 3.44
C GLN A 70 -1.72 12.51 4.95
N LEU A 71 -2.39 11.46 5.42
CA LEU A 71 -2.41 11.08 6.83
C LEU A 71 -0.99 10.78 7.34
N ALA A 72 -0.20 10.02 6.57
CA ALA A 72 1.17 9.70 6.95
C ALA A 72 2.09 10.94 7.00
N PHE A 73 1.95 11.87 6.05
CA PHE A 73 2.71 13.13 6.07
C PHE A 73 2.35 13.98 7.28
N LYS A 74 1.07 14.15 7.58
CA LYS A 74 0.62 14.88 8.76
C LYS A 74 1.14 14.24 10.05
N ALA A 75 1.09 12.92 10.13
CA ALA A 75 1.60 12.18 11.29
C ALA A 75 3.09 12.43 11.57
N VAL A 76 3.93 12.39 10.52
CA VAL A 76 5.38 12.66 10.71
C VAL A 76 5.68 14.13 10.93
N GLU A 77 4.84 15.03 10.42
CA GLU A 77 4.93 16.46 10.71
C GLU A 77 4.66 16.71 12.19
N GLU A 78 3.55 16.20 12.73
CA GLU A 78 3.17 16.39 14.13
C GLU A 78 4.18 15.74 15.10
N LYS A 79 4.67 14.54 14.77
CA LYS A 79 5.57 13.81 15.68
C LYS A 79 7.05 14.20 15.57
N PHE A 80 7.52 14.48 14.37
CA PHE A 80 8.95 14.67 14.09
C PHE A 80 9.28 16.04 13.47
N GLY A 81 8.29 16.88 13.19
CA GLY A 81 8.47 18.15 12.49
C GLY A 81 8.85 17.99 11.01
N TRP A 82 8.60 16.82 10.41
CA TRP A 82 8.95 16.57 9.02
C TRP A 82 7.93 17.21 8.07
N LYS A 83 8.40 18.12 7.22
CA LYS A 83 7.55 18.77 6.21
C LYS A 83 8.29 18.97 4.89
N GLN A 84 7.54 19.04 3.80
CA GLN A 84 8.06 19.48 2.52
C GLN A 84 8.60 20.91 2.68
N SER A 85 9.81 21.18 2.21
CA SER A 85 10.41 22.51 2.28
C SER A 85 11.30 22.76 1.07
N GLU A 86 11.98 23.91 1.03
CA GLU A 86 13.02 24.16 0.04
C GLU A 86 14.20 23.19 0.21
N GLU A 87 14.52 22.83 1.45
CA GLU A 87 15.65 21.97 1.81
C GLU A 87 15.33 20.48 1.70
N PHE A 88 14.09 20.08 1.99
CA PHE A 88 13.69 18.68 2.12
C PHE A 88 12.55 18.31 1.18
N TYR A 89 12.64 17.10 0.61
CA TYR A 89 11.58 16.45 -0.15
C TYR A 89 11.06 15.24 0.63
N LEU A 90 9.75 15.12 0.78
CA LEU A 90 9.10 13.96 1.38
C LEU A 90 8.47 13.09 0.30
N ASN A 91 8.59 11.77 0.48
CA ASN A 91 7.92 10.77 -0.34
C ASN A 91 7.29 9.71 0.56
N VAL A 92 6.34 8.96 0.02
CA VAL A 92 5.78 7.78 0.68
C VAL A 92 5.86 6.56 -0.21
N MET A 93 6.09 5.43 0.43
CA MET A 93 5.87 4.11 -0.13
C MET A 93 4.87 3.39 0.78
N VAL A 94 3.80 2.88 0.20
CA VAL A 94 2.80 2.13 0.94
C VAL A 94 3.10 0.65 0.71
N LYS A 95 3.44 -0.03 1.80
CA LYS A 95 3.61 -1.47 1.84
C LYS A 95 2.24 -2.08 2.04
N GLY A 96 1.83 -2.90 1.08
CA GLY A 96 0.58 -3.63 1.21
C GLY A 96 0.68 -4.65 2.35
N SER A 97 -0.25 -4.60 3.31
CA SER A 97 -0.53 -5.74 4.17
C SER A 97 -1.79 -6.42 3.65
N SER A 98 -1.73 -7.73 3.41
CA SER A 98 -2.93 -8.54 3.13
C SER A 98 -3.32 -9.42 4.32
N ILE A 99 -2.74 -9.14 5.50
CA ILE A 99 -2.86 -9.97 6.71
C ILE A 99 -3.46 -9.15 7.85
N GLU A 100 -3.11 -7.86 7.95
CA GLU A 100 -3.62 -6.94 8.96
C GLU A 100 -4.48 -5.87 8.29
N ASP A 101 -5.53 -5.41 8.99
CA ASP A 101 -6.45 -4.36 8.52
C ASP A 101 -5.83 -2.96 8.67
N ASP A 102 -4.62 -2.82 8.13
CA ASP A 102 -3.82 -1.61 8.21
C ASP A 102 -3.00 -1.32 6.96
N TRP A 103 -2.46 -0.10 6.95
CA TRP A 103 -1.52 0.39 5.96
C TRP A 103 -0.15 0.57 6.60
N GLY A 104 0.82 -0.23 6.15
CA GLY A 104 2.23 0.04 6.40
C GLY A 104 2.73 1.16 5.49
N VAL A 105 3.04 2.33 6.03
CA VAL A 105 3.55 3.46 5.25
C VAL A 105 4.97 3.79 5.64
N MET A 106 5.87 3.76 4.66
CA MET A 106 7.22 4.28 4.81
C MET A 106 7.26 5.71 4.29
N VAL A 107 7.45 6.67 5.20
CA VAL A 107 7.71 8.06 4.85
C VAL A 107 9.22 8.27 4.74
N VAL A 108 9.65 8.81 3.61
CA VAL A 108 11.06 9.06 3.32
C VAL A 108 11.29 10.54 3.16
N ARG A 109 12.26 11.09 3.89
CA ARG A 109 12.70 12.48 3.78
C ARG A 109 14.08 12.53 3.15
N PHE A 110 14.23 13.33 2.10
CA PHE A 110 15.49 13.53 1.39
C PHE A 110 15.98 14.96 1.49
N SER A 111 17.28 15.15 1.74
CA SER A 111 17.91 16.47 1.59
C SER A 111 18.14 16.77 0.10
N LYS A 112 17.53 17.84 -0.41
CA LYS A 112 17.68 18.24 -1.82
C LYS A 112 19.12 18.61 -2.16
N LYS A 113 19.80 19.33 -1.25
CA LYS A 113 21.21 19.70 -1.39
C LYS A 113 22.11 18.47 -1.56
N VAL A 114 21.90 17.45 -0.73
CA VAL A 114 22.69 16.22 -0.81
C VAL A 114 22.35 15.44 -2.09
N ALA A 115 21.08 15.36 -2.47
CA ALA A 115 20.66 14.70 -3.71
C ALA A 115 21.26 15.38 -4.96
N GLU A 116 21.31 16.72 -5.00
CA GLU A 116 21.96 17.47 -6.07
C GLU A 116 23.46 17.23 -6.12
N GLN A 117 24.12 17.19 -4.95
CA GLN A 117 25.55 16.88 -4.88
C GLN A 117 25.84 15.47 -5.41
N ILE A 118 25.05 14.47 -5.02
CA ILE A 118 25.15 13.10 -5.53
C ILE A 118 24.99 13.07 -7.06
N ARG A 119 24.04 13.83 -7.61
CA ARG A 119 23.85 13.93 -9.07
C ARG A 119 25.07 14.54 -9.77
N LYS A 120 25.62 15.62 -9.23
CA LYS A 120 26.82 16.29 -9.76
C LYS A 120 28.05 15.37 -9.71
N ASP A 121 28.26 14.69 -8.59
CA ASP A 121 29.37 13.76 -8.42
C ASP A 121 29.26 12.58 -9.39
N LYS A 122 28.06 12.01 -9.55
CA LYS A 122 27.81 10.94 -10.51
C LYS A 122 28.07 11.38 -11.96
N ALA A 123 27.64 12.59 -12.33
CA ALA A 123 27.94 13.16 -13.65
C ALA A 123 29.44 13.40 -13.86
N ALA A 124 30.19 13.69 -12.80
CA ALA A 124 31.65 13.83 -12.81
C ALA A 124 32.40 12.48 -12.66
N GLY A 125 31.70 11.34 -12.68
CA GLY A 125 32.31 10.01 -12.54
C GLY A 125 32.83 9.68 -11.13
N LYS A 126 32.48 10.49 -10.13
CA LYS A 126 32.90 10.28 -8.73
C LYS A 126 31.96 9.29 -8.05
N PRO A 127 32.50 8.30 -7.31
CA PRO A 127 31.68 7.39 -6.53
C PRO A 127 31.00 8.12 -5.37
N THR A 128 29.72 7.85 -5.16
CA THR A 128 28.98 8.36 -3.99
C THR A 128 29.37 7.56 -2.75
N SER A 129 29.84 8.24 -1.69
CA SER A 129 30.14 7.55 -0.43
C SER A 129 28.85 7.02 0.22
N LYS A 130 28.91 5.85 0.85
CA LYS A 130 27.77 5.26 1.57
C LYS A 130 27.23 6.18 2.67
N GLU A 131 28.10 6.98 3.28
CA GLU A 131 27.75 7.92 4.35
C GLU A 131 26.95 9.11 3.81
N ILE A 132 27.34 9.67 2.66
CA ILE A 132 26.59 10.73 1.98
C ILE A 132 25.20 10.21 1.58
N ALA A 133 25.13 9.01 1.02
CA ALA A 133 23.85 8.39 0.65
C ALA A 133 22.95 8.12 1.87
N LYS A 134 23.53 7.70 3.00
CA LYS A 134 22.80 7.48 4.26
C LYS A 134 22.29 8.79 4.85
N ASN A 135 23.09 9.85 4.84
CA ASN A 135 22.71 11.16 5.35
C ASN A 135 21.75 11.90 4.40
N ALA A 136 21.66 11.47 3.14
CA ALA A 136 20.72 12.02 2.18
C ALA A 136 19.28 11.63 2.45
N MET A 137 19.04 10.52 3.18
CA MET A 137 17.74 9.88 3.30
C MET A 137 17.45 9.44 4.73
N GLU A 138 16.36 9.96 5.28
CA GLU A 138 15.81 9.48 6.55
C GLU A 138 14.48 8.78 6.27
N MET A 139 14.20 7.72 7.02
CA MET A 139 12.97 6.93 6.87
C MET A 139 12.24 6.82 8.21
N LYS A 140 10.92 6.93 8.17
CA LYS A 140 10.04 6.61 9.30
C LYS A 140 8.90 5.72 8.83
N PHE A 141 8.61 4.70 9.63
CA PHE A 141 7.45 3.86 9.44
C PHE A 141 6.27 4.43 10.20
N VAL A 142 5.12 4.44 9.55
CA VAL A 142 3.82 4.82 10.09
C VAL A 142 2.89 3.65 9.79
N VAL A 143 2.14 3.21 10.78
CA VAL A 143 1.05 2.25 10.58
C VAL A 143 -0.25 3.01 10.76
N ILE A 144 -1.15 2.85 9.79
CA ILE A 144 -2.45 3.53 9.78
C ILE A 144 -3.50 2.44 9.62
N ASP A 145 -4.28 2.18 10.66
CA ASP A 145 -5.38 1.22 10.54
C ASP A 145 -6.51 1.78 9.66
N TYR A 146 -7.46 0.92 9.33
CA TYR A 146 -8.58 1.28 8.46
C TYR A 146 -9.59 2.27 9.05
N ASP A 147 -9.53 2.51 10.36
CA ASP A 147 -10.29 3.54 11.06
C ASP A 147 -9.53 4.89 11.11
N GLY A 148 -8.27 4.89 10.66
CA GLY A 148 -7.40 6.07 10.62
C GLY A 148 -6.59 6.29 11.88
N ASN A 149 -6.55 5.35 12.82
CA ASN A 149 -5.64 5.44 13.97
C ASN A 149 -4.20 5.25 13.51
N ILE A 150 -3.32 6.09 14.06
CA ILE A 150 -1.93 6.18 13.64
C ILE A 150 -1.02 5.66 14.75
N SER A 151 -0.09 4.77 14.39
CA SER A 151 0.98 4.33 15.27
C SER A 151 2.34 4.37 14.58
N PHE A 152 3.40 4.33 15.38
CA PHE A 152 4.77 4.32 14.90
C PHE A 152 5.46 3.08 15.49
N PRO A 153 5.76 2.06 14.68
CA PRO A 153 6.44 0.88 15.18
C PRO A 153 7.83 1.26 15.70
N GLN A 154 8.23 0.63 16.80
CA GLN A 154 9.59 0.79 17.29
C GLN A 154 10.54 0.18 16.26
N GLU A 155 11.53 0.95 15.82
CA GLU A 155 12.62 0.44 15.01
C GLU A 155 13.30 -0.68 15.82
N LYS A 156 13.06 -1.95 15.45
CA LYS A 156 13.87 -3.05 15.96
C LYS A 156 15.32 -2.72 15.58
N LYS A 157 16.17 -2.39 16.56
CA LYS A 157 17.62 -2.36 16.37
C LYS A 157 17.99 -3.68 15.71
N ASN A 158 18.53 -3.63 14.49
CA ASN A 158 18.93 -4.77 13.68
C ASN A 158 19.33 -5.97 14.56
N SER A 159 18.40 -6.91 14.73
CA SER A 159 18.76 -8.25 15.17
C SER A 159 19.74 -8.77 14.10
N PRO A 160 20.90 -9.34 14.47
CA PRO A 160 21.78 -9.96 13.50
C PRO A 160 20.94 -10.89 12.63
N LYS A 161 21.14 -10.83 11.30
CA LYS A 161 20.59 -11.84 10.40
C LYS A 161 20.89 -13.19 11.03
N GLU A 162 19.87 -13.93 11.43
CA GLU A 162 20.03 -15.36 11.67
C GLU A 162 20.61 -15.92 10.38
N GLU A 163 21.91 -16.23 10.41
CA GLU A 163 22.50 -17.14 9.44
C GLU A 163 21.66 -18.41 9.50
N LYS A 164 20.93 -18.68 8.41
CA LYS A 164 20.32 -19.98 8.22
C LYS A 164 21.41 -21.02 8.46
N PRO A 165 21.22 -21.99 9.38
CA PRO A 165 22.21 -23.05 9.55
C PRO A 165 22.38 -23.75 8.20
N ASN A 166 23.63 -23.79 7.76
CA ASN A 166 24.07 -24.51 6.58
C ASN A 166 23.63 -25.97 6.77
N ALA A 167 22.75 -26.47 5.90
CA ALA A 167 22.39 -27.87 5.91
C ALA A 167 23.65 -28.66 5.53
N GLU A 168 24.22 -29.39 6.49
CA GLU A 168 25.21 -30.44 6.18
C GLU A 168 24.53 -31.46 5.27
N GLU A 169 25.09 -31.64 4.07
CA GLU A 169 24.77 -32.77 3.21
C GLU A 169 25.17 -34.07 3.92
N PRO A 170 24.29 -35.09 3.95
CA PRO A 170 24.63 -36.38 4.53
C PRO A 170 25.63 -37.12 3.62
N LYS A 171 26.66 -37.70 4.26
CA LYS A 171 27.66 -38.59 3.65
C LYS A 171 27.07 -39.92 3.20
#